data_AF-A0AAU3LMU2-F1
#
_entry.id   AF-A0AAU3LMU2-F1
#
_cell.length_a   1.000
_cell.length_b   1.000
_cell.length_c   1.000
_cell.angle_alpha   90.00
_cell.angle_beta   90.00
_cell.angle_gamma   90.00
#
_symmetry.space_group_name_H-M   'P 1'
#
loop_
_entity.id
_entity.type
_entity.pdbx_description
1 polymer ?
#
loop_
_entity_poly.entity_id
_entity_poly.type
_entity_poly.pdbx_seq_one_letter_code
_entity_poly.pdbx_strand_id
1 'polypeptide(L)'
;MPTTRSTPGPRTPAAPAPETSAQDPVLPVLPAKPVAPRPVVRSAAVQEEAAGVPCPACGTPNLPDRRFCRRCAAPLNPTAKPAPLPWWRTVWPFRRRARSSSGRVVRGLVILAVLVALCAGGLLLLPAGRALFEDTRDKMSKPKAVTPVAIAASAEIPRHPAKNTTDGLSNRYWGAPGPKASVTYTFSKPFRLVDLLITNGASKSPEGYAREARALQMDLEVTTQDGEKHTKQVTLSDKPGSQTIPTGISDVKTVRLVLHSPTGLTKGRHLALAEVEFFQRS
;
A
#
# COMPACT_ATOMS: atom_id res chain seq x y z
N MET A 1 60.58 50.40 -61.96
CA MET A 1 61.44 51.55 -61.55
C MET A 1 62.06 51.23 -60.19
N PRO A 2 63.27 51.70 -59.87
CA PRO A 2 64.54 50.96 -60.03
C PRO A 2 65.13 50.55 -58.65
N THR A 3 65.82 49.41 -58.53
CA THR A 3 67.31 49.28 -58.61
C THR A 3 68.03 49.61 -57.30
N THR A 4 68.35 48.54 -56.57
CA THR A 4 69.68 48.19 -56.00
C THR A 4 70.38 49.04 -54.93
N ARG A 5 71.26 48.29 -54.25
CA ARG A 5 72.53 48.63 -53.59
C ARG A 5 72.40 49.16 -52.17
N SER A 6 72.84 48.38 -51.18
CA SER A 6 74.22 47.98 -50.85
C SER A 6 74.95 49.03 -50.02
N THR A 7 75.30 48.54 -48.83
CA THR A 7 76.50 48.82 -48.04
C THR A 7 76.48 50.11 -47.20
N PRO A 8 76.73 49.99 -45.88
CA PRO A 8 76.82 51.12 -44.99
C PRO A 8 78.23 51.72 -45.02
N GLY A 9 78.29 53.05 -45.15
CA GLY A 9 79.46 53.85 -44.83
C GLY A 9 79.45 54.29 -43.36
N PRO A 10 80.61 54.61 -42.78
CA PRO A 10 80.87 54.48 -41.36
C PRO A 10 80.42 55.70 -40.55
N ARG A 11 80.16 55.48 -39.26
CA ARG A 11 79.97 56.54 -38.26
C ARG A 11 81.27 56.77 -37.51
N THR A 12 81.58 58.03 -37.28
CA THR A 12 82.53 58.51 -36.27
C THR A 12 81.96 59.82 -35.70
N PRO A 13 82.34 60.22 -34.47
CA PRO A 13 81.44 60.15 -33.33
C PRO A 13 81.12 61.53 -32.74
N ALA A 14 80.06 61.57 -31.93
CA ALA A 14 79.70 62.73 -31.15
C ALA A 14 80.56 62.86 -29.87
N ALA A 15 80.84 64.12 -29.52
CA ALA A 15 81.43 64.56 -28.26
C ALA A 15 80.29 64.90 -27.25
N PRO A 16 80.58 65.09 -25.95
CA PRO A 16 79.85 64.44 -24.86
C PRO A 16 78.88 65.34 -24.09
N ALA A 17 78.06 64.68 -23.27
CA ALA A 17 77.09 65.28 -22.35
C ALA A 17 77.72 65.62 -20.98
N PRO A 18 77.12 66.53 -20.19
CA PRO A 18 77.45 66.72 -18.80
C PRO A 18 76.51 66.00 -17.83
N GLU A 19 77.18 65.42 -16.83
CA GLU A 19 76.87 65.10 -15.43
C GLU A 19 75.90 66.04 -14.70
N THR A 20 75.29 65.78 -13.55
CA THR A 20 75.10 64.66 -12.61
C THR A 20 74.18 65.25 -11.52
N SER A 21 73.28 64.47 -10.91
CA SER A 21 73.10 64.40 -9.43
C SER A 21 71.75 63.83 -8.99
N ALA A 22 71.82 63.21 -7.82
CA ALA A 22 70.77 62.75 -6.91
C ALA A 22 70.24 61.32 -7.15
N GLN A 23 70.44 60.50 -6.12
CA GLN A 23 70.28 59.05 -6.06
C GLN A 23 68.83 58.70 -5.67
N ASP A 24 68.14 57.93 -6.51
CA ASP A 24 66.85 57.31 -6.19
C ASP A 24 67.04 55.94 -5.50
N PRO A 25 66.14 55.54 -4.58
CA PRO A 25 66.23 54.26 -3.90
C PRO A 25 65.97 53.07 -4.85
N VAL A 26 66.83 52.06 -4.76
CA VAL A 26 66.82 50.85 -5.60
C VAL A 26 65.57 50.01 -5.33
N LEU A 27 64.68 49.90 -6.32
CA LEU A 27 63.54 48.99 -6.31
C LEU A 27 63.91 47.64 -6.96
N PRO A 28 63.33 46.51 -6.51
CA PRO A 28 63.58 45.20 -7.11
C PRO A 28 63.13 45.14 -8.57
N VAL A 29 64.02 44.69 -9.47
CA VAL A 29 63.71 44.48 -10.89
C VAL A 29 63.42 43.00 -11.14
N LEU A 30 62.37 42.70 -11.91
CA LEU A 30 61.99 41.34 -12.26
C LEU A 30 63.04 40.69 -13.20
N PRO A 31 63.39 39.40 -13.01
CA PRO A 31 64.35 38.71 -13.85
C PRO A 31 63.87 38.56 -15.30
N ALA A 32 64.81 38.64 -16.25
CA ALA A 32 64.52 38.58 -17.69
C ALA A 32 63.96 37.20 -18.10
N LYS A 33 62.99 37.22 -19.03
CA LYS A 33 62.29 36.02 -19.52
C LYS A 33 63.18 35.23 -20.52
N PRO A 34 63.44 33.93 -20.29
CA PRO A 34 64.33 33.15 -21.16
C PRO A 34 63.71 32.86 -22.54
N VAL A 35 64.52 32.95 -23.59
CA VAL A 35 64.15 32.63 -24.98
C VAL A 35 64.52 31.18 -25.29
N ALA A 36 63.60 30.42 -25.86
CA ALA A 36 63.80 29.00 -26.15
C ALA A 36 64.74 28.77 -27.37
N PRO A 37 65.64 27.76 -27.32
CA PRO A 37 66.53 27.43 -28.43
C PRO A 37 65.79 26.81 -29.62
N ARG A 38 66.30 27.07 -30.83
CA ARG A 38 65.70 26.62 -32.10
C ARG A 38 65.89 25.11 -32.30
N PRO A 39 64.85 24.34 -32.66
CA PRO A 39 64.94 22.88 -32.77
C PRO A 39 65.72 22.42 -34.02
N VAL A 40 66.54 21.38 -33.87
CA VAL A 40 67.25 20.68 -34.95
C VAL A 40 66.50 19.40 -35.30
N VAL A 41 66.21 19.19 -36.59
CA VAL A 41 65.50 18.00 -37.09
C VAL A 41 66.47 16.83 -37.19
N ARG A 42 66.17 15.73 -36.49
CA ARG A 42 66.89 14.44 -36.64
C ARG A 42 66.23 13.60 -37.73
N SER A 43 67.02 13.00 -38.62
CA SER A 43 66.56 12.02 -39.60
C SER A 43 66.10 10.72 -38.93
N ALA A 44 65.03 10.12 -39.46
CA ALA A 44 64.40 8.92 -38.92
C ALA A 44 65.27 7.67 -39.15
N ALA A 45 65.41 6.82 -38.13
CA ALA A 45 66.12 5.55 -38.21
C ALA A 45 65.39 4.54 -39.11
N VAL A 46 66.18 3.74 -39.83
CA VAL A 46 65.76 2.66 -40.74
C VAL A 46 64.93 1.61 -39.98
N GLN A 47 63.85 1.11 -40.61
CA GLN A 47 62.95 0.12 -40.04
C GLN A 47 63.65 -1.26 -39.91
N GLU A 48 63.80 -1.75 -38.69
CA GLU A 48 64.16 -3.16 -38.45
C GLU A 48 62.99 -4.08 -38.86
N GLU A 49 63.30 -5.08 -39.69
CA GLU A 49 62.42 -6.18 -40.07
C GLU A 49 62.05 -6.99 -38.81
N ALA A 50 60.86 -6.74 -38.28
CA ALA A 50 60.38 -7.36 -37.05
C ALA A 50 59.84 -8.78 -37.32
N ALA A 51 60.66 -9.81 -37.07
CA ALA A 51 60.18 -11.20 -37.00
C ALA A 51 59.51 -11.45 -35.64
N GLY A 52 58.18 -11.36 -35.59
CA GLY A 52 57.43 -11.70 -34.38
C GLY A 52 55.91 -11.71 -34.60
N VAL A 53 55.17 -12.08 -33.54
CA VAL A 53 53.74 -12.44 -33.58
C VAL A 53 52.90 -11.35 -34.28
N PRO A 54 52.02 -11.72 -35.23
CA PRO A 54 51.15 -10.75 -35.90
C PRO A 54 50.13 -10.16 -34.92
N CYS A 55 49.87 -8.86 -35.05
CA CYS A 55 48.85 -8.19 -34.24
C CYS A 55 47.47 -8.85 -34.44
N PRO A 56 46.72 -9.15 -33.37
CA PRO A 56 45.39 -9.77 -33.49
C PRO A 56 44.36 -8.86 -34.15
N ALA A 57 44.58 -7.54 -34.16
CA ALA A 57 43.65 -6.58 -34.75
C ALA A 57 43.92 -6.27 -36.24
N CYS A 58 45.20 -6.19 -36.66
CA CYS A 58 45.55 -5.74 -38.01
C CYS A 58 46.63 -6.58 -38.72
N GLY A 59 47.06 -7.71 -38.13
CA GLY A 59 47.97 -8.67 -38.74
C GLY A 59 49.43 -8.23 -38.89
N THR A 60 49.80 -7.01 -38.52
CA THR A 60 51.18 -6.51 -38.68
C THR A 60 52.14 -7.28 -37.76
N PRO A 61 53.29 -7.79 -38.25
CA PRO A 61 54.27 -8.46 -37.40
C PRO A 61 54.94 -7.43 -36.49
N ASN A 62 55.10 -7.77 -35.21
CA ASN A 62 55.72 -6.93 -34.20
C ASN A 62 56.81 -7.73 -33.49
N LEU A 63 57.88 -7.03 -33.07
CA LEU A 63 58.90 -7.63 -32.22
C LEU A 63 58.28 -8.18 -30.92
N PRO A 64 58.78 -9.30 -30.39
CA PRO A 64 58.21 -9.97 -29.23
C PRO A 64 58.12 -9.07 -27.98
N ASP A 65 59.02 -8.09 -27.84
CA ASP A 65 59.05 -7.18 -26.69
C ASP A 65 58.06 -6.01 -26.77
N ARG A 66 57.27 -5.88 -27.85
CA ARG A 66 56.29 -4.80 -27.99
C ARG A 66 55.00 -5.12 -27.25
N ARG A 67 54.49 -4.14 -26.50
CA ARG A 67 53.17 -4.25 -25.82
C ARG A 67 52.01 -3.80 -26.71
N PHE A 68 52.29 -2.90 -27.66
CA PHE A 68 51.31 -2.32 -28.58
C PHE A 68 51.78 -2.49 -30.03
N CYS A 69 50.82 -2.64 -30.94
CA CYS A 69 51.07 -2.77 -32.36
C CYS A 69 51.71 -1.51 -32.93
N ARG A 70 52.79 -1.66 -33.71
CA ARG A 70 53.48 -0.54 -34.38
C ARG A 70 52.64 0.20 -35.42
N ARG A 71 51.57 -0.42 -35.93
CA ARG A 71 50.71 0.15 -36.99
C ARG A 71 49.40 0.71 -36.46
N CYS A 72 48.65 -0.07 -35.69
CA CYS A 72 47.30 0.31 -35.22
C CYS A 72 47.22 0.65 -33.72
N ALA A 73 48.34 0.59 -32.99
CA ALA A 73 48.43 0.80 -31.54
C ALA A 73 47.57 -0.15 -30.67
N ALA A 74 46.95 -1.19 -31.24
CA ALA A 74 46.23 -2.20 -30.45
C ALA A 74 47.18 -2.98 -29.52
N PRO A 75 46.75 -3.33 -28.29
CA PRO A 75 47.57 -4.14 -27.39
C PRO A 75 47.78 -5.54 -27.99
N LEU A 76 49.02 -6.02 -28.00
CA LEU A 76 49.36 -7.35 -28.57
C LEU A 76 48.95 -8.50 -27.64
N ASN A 77 48.89 -8.22 -26.33
CA ASN A 77 48.41 -9.14 -25.31
C ASN A 77 47.22 -8.52 -24.55
N PRO A 78 46.00 -8.52 -25.12
CA PRO A 78 44.84 -8.05 -24.40
C PRO A 78 44.49 -9.03 -23.27
N THR A 79 44.65 -8.60 -22.02
CA THR A 79 44.12 -9.35 -20.88
C THR A 79 42.60 -9.34 -20.95
N ALA A 80 41.98 -10.53 -20.91
CA ALA A 80 40.53 -10.64 -20.86
C ALA A 80 39.98 -9.86 -19.65
N LYS A 81 39.06 -8.94 -19.88
CA LYS A 81 38.37 -8.24 -18.78
C LYS A 81 37.52 -9.27 -18.04
N PRO A 82 37.58 -9.33 -16.69
CA PRO A 82 36.68 -10.19 -15.94
C PRO A 82 35.23 -9.79 -16.23
N ALA A 83 34.35 -10.78 -16.34
CA ALA A 83 32.93 -10.54 -16.58
C ALA A 83 32.35 -9.61 -15.49
N PRO A 84 31.41 -8.71 -15.85
CA PRO A 84 30.76 -7.86 -14.87
C PRO A 84 30.06 -8.73 -13.82
N LEU A 85 30.22 -8.37 -12.55
CA LEU A 85 29.53 -9.05 -11.46
C LEU A 85 28.01 -8.85 -11.60
N PRO A 86 27.18 -9.84 -11.23
CA PRO A 86 25.74 -9.68 -11.18
C PRO A 86 25.34 -8.51 -10.27
N TRP A 87 24.32 -7.74 -10.67
CA TRP A 87 23.89 -6.50 -10.00
C TRP A 87 23.58 -6.67 -8.50
N TRP A 88 23.08 -7.85 -8.08
CA TRP A 88 22.80 -8.10 -6.67
C TRP A 88 24.06 -8.13 -5.79
N ARG A 89 25.24 -8.41 -6.36
CA ARG A 89 26.54 -8.35 -5.63
C ARG A 89 27.12 -6.93 -5.53
N THR A 90 26.65 -5.99 -6.34
CA THR A 90 27.07 -4.58 -6.24
C THR A 90 26.16 -3.75 -5.33
N VAL A 91 24.89 -4.13 -5.18
CA VAL A 91 23.91 -3.40 -4.36
C VAL A 91 24.08 -3.67 -2.85
N TRP A 92 24.64 -4.82 -2.45
CA TRP A 92 24.85 -5.17 -1.04
C TRP A 92 26.32 -5.48 -0.71
N PRO A 93 27.16 -4.45 -0.46
CA PRO A 93 28.52 -4.68 -0.02
C PRO A 93 28.50 -4.99 1.47
N PHE A 94 28.29 -6.26 1.82
CA PHE A 94 28.73 -6.75 3.13
C PHE A 94 30.25 -6.60 3.19
N ARG A 95 30.70 -5.45 3.69
CA ARG A 95 32.12 -5.12 3.85
C ARG A 95 32.77 -6.19 4.72
N ARG A 96 33.45 -7.14 4.08
CA ARG A 96 34.46 -7.98 4.71
C ARG A 96 35.69 -7.11 4.96
N ARG A 97 35.82 -6.63 6.19
CA ARG A 97 37.11 -6.35 6.82
C ARG A 97 36.93 -6.42 8.34
N ALA A 98 36.75 -7.63 8.85
CA ALA A 98 36.98 -7.89 10.27
C ALA A 98 38.49 -8.10 10.46
N ARG A 99 39.18 -7.05 10.90
CA ARG A 99 40.46 -7.23 11.61
C ARG A 99 40.15 -7.99 12.91
N SER A 100 40.97 -9.00 13.17
CA SER A 100 41.16 -9.76 14.41
C SER A 100 40.28 -9.39 15.64
N SER A 101 39.48 -10.36 16.08
CA SER A 101 39.35 -10.73 17.51
C SER A 101 38.91 -9.68 18.56
N SER A 102 37.73 -9.05 18.41
CA SER A 102 36.97 -8.54 19.58
C SER A 102 35.44 -8.45 19.38
N GLY A 103 34.95 -8.45 18.14
CA GLY A 103 33.54 -8.23 17.84
C GLY A 103 32.59 -9.41 18.05
N ARG A 104 33.08 -10.63 18.35
CA ARG A 104 32.20 -11.81 18.53
C ARG A 104 31.35 -11.72 19.80
N VAL A 105 31.95 -11.29 20.91
CA VAL A 105 31.24 -11.11 22.20
C VAL A 105 30.24 -9.96 22.10
N VAL A 106 30.66 -8.81 21.54
CA VAL A 106 29.78 -7.67 21.32
C VAL A 106 28.61 -8.04 20.41
N ARG A 107 28.86 -8.75 19.30
CA ARG A 107 27.81 -9.22 18.40
C ARG A 107 26.85 -10.20 19.10
N GLY A 108 27.36 -11.10 19.94
CA GLY A 108 26.56 -12.01 20.75
C GLY A 108 25.63 -11.26 21.72
N LEU A 109 26.17 -10.26 22.44
CA LEU A 109 25.39 -9.42 23.35
C LEU A 109 24.31 -8.61 22.63
N VAL A 110 24.62 -8.05 21.46
CA VAL A 110 23.64 -7.33 20.64
C VAL A 110 22.52 -8.27 20.16
N ILE A 111 22.87 -9.48 19.68
CA ILE A 111 21.87 -10.46 19.26
C ILE A 111 20.98 -10.87 20.44
N LEU A 112 21.58 -11.14 21.61
CA LEU A 112 20.82 -11.49 22.82
C LEU A 112 19.90 -10.35 23.25
N ALA A 113 20.38 -9.11 23.25
CA ALA A 113 19.58 -7.94 23.58
C ALA A 113 18.40 -7.76 22.60
N VAL A 114 18.62 -7.98 21.30
CA VAL A 114 17.54 -7.97 20.30
C VAL A 114 16.54 -9.09 20.55
N LEU A 115 16.99 -10.30 20.84
CA LEU A 115 16.10 -11.43 21.15
C LEU A 115 15.26 -11.15 22.40
N VAL A 116 15.89 -10.64 23.47
CA VAL A 116 15.19 -10.26 24.70
C VAL A 116 14.19 -9.13 24.42
N ALA A 117 14.57 -8.13 23.64
CA ALA A 117 13.66 -7.04 23.26
C ALA A 117 12.48 -7.54 22.40
N LEU A 118 12.71 -8.51 21.50
CA LEU A 118 11.64 -9.14 20.72
C LEU A 118 10.72 -9.99 21.60
N CYS A 119 11.27 -10.76 22.54
CA CYS A 119 10.48 -11.54 23.50
C CYS A 119 9.67 -10.63 24.43
N ALA A 120 10.28 -9.57 24.97
CA ALA A 120 9.62 -8.59 25.81
C ALA A 120 8.56 -7.81 25.02
N GLY A 121 8.87 -7.38 23.79
CA GLY A 121 7.91 -6.75 22.89
C GLY A 121 6.74 -7.67 22.57
N GLY A 122 7.00 -8.94 22.27
CA GLY A 122 5.96 -9.97 22.12
C GLY A 122 5.09 -10.10 23.36
N LEU A 123 5.68 -10.29 24.54
CA LEU A 123 4.97 -10.43 25.82
C LEU A 123 4.13 -9.19 26.19
N LEU A 124 4.66 -7.99 25.96
CA LEU A 124 3.95 -6.73 26.24
C LEU A 124 2.85 -6.44 25.21
N LEU A 125 3.01 -6.88 23.97
CA LEU A 125 1.99 -6.72 22.91
C LEU A 125 0.95 -7.84 22.90
N LEU A 126 1.21 -8.98 23.54
CA LEU A 126 0.25 -10.09 23.67
C LEU A 126 -1.12 -9.68 24.25
N PRO A 127 -1.22 -8.94 25.39
CA PRO A 127 -2.53 -8.54 25.91
C PRO A 127 -3.29 -7.61 24.96
N ALA A 128 -2.60 -6.67 24.30
CA ALA A 128 -3.21 -5.79 23.30
C ALA A 128 -3.65 -6.56 22.03
N GLY A 129 -2.83 -7.51 21.59
CA GLY A 129 -3.16 -8.40 20.47
C GLY A 129 -4.34 -9.32 20.76
N ARG A 130 -4.46 -9.82 22.00
CA ARG A 130 -5.61 -10.61 22.45
C ARG A 130 -6.89 -9.78 22.45
N ALA A 131 -6.87 -8.59 23.05
CA ALA A 131 -8.03 -7.70 23.06
C ALA A 131 -8.49 -7.31 21.64
N LEU A 132 -7.56 -7.01 20.74
CA LEU A 132 -7.88 -6.69 19.35
C LEU A 132 -8.43 -7.90 18.58
N PHE A 133 -7.88 -9.10 18.83
CA PHE A 133 -8.34 -10.33 18.21
C PHE A 133 -9.73 -10.74 18.72
N GLU A 134 -10.01 -10.58 20.01
CA GLU A 134 -11.31 -10.83 20.63
C GLU A 134 -12.38 -9.84 20.13
N ASP A 135 -12.07 -8.54 20.06
CA ASP A 135 -12.99 -7.54 19.48
C ASP A 135 -13.27 -7.78 17.98
N THR A 136 -12.26 -8.24 17.23
CA THR A 136 -12.44 -8.62 15.82
C THR A 136 -13.24 -9.92 15.70
N ARG A 137 -13.00 -10.89 16.58
CA ARG A 137 -13.77 -12.14 16.65
C ARG A 137 -15.23 -11.87 16.99
N ASP A 138 -15.51 -11.00 17.95
CA ASP A 138 -16.89 -10.63 18.34
C ASP A 138 -17.64 -9.89 17.22
N LYS A 139 -16.91 -9.22 16.33
CA LYS A 139 -17.45 -8.60 15.11
C LYS A 139 -17.64 -9.59 13.96
N MET A 140 -16.95 -10.74 13.99
CA MET A 140 -16.98 -11.78 12.96
C MET A 140 -17.70 -13.07 13.40
N SER A 141 -18.10 -13.17 14.66
CA SER A 141 -18.91 -14.26 15.21
C SER A 141 -20.27 -14.26 14.51
N LYS A 142 -20.66 -15.41 13.95
CA LYS A 142 -21.90 -15.55 13.18
C LYS A 142 -23.10 -15.19 14.06
N PRO A 143 -24.02 -14.33 13.59
CA PRO A 143 -25.26 -14.06 14.30
C PRO A 143 -26.02 -15.37 14.57
N LYS A 144 -26.45 -15.58 15.81
CA LYS A 144 -27.22 -16.77 16.23
C LYS A 144 -28.70 -16.42 16.25
N ALA A 145 -29.50 -17.17 15.50
CA ALA A 145 -30.96 -17.03 15.50
C ALA A 145 -31.56 -17.38 16.87
N VAL A 146 -32.57 -16.63 17.30
CA VAL A 146 -33.31 -16.80 18.55
C VAL A 146 -34.78 -16.99 18.22
N THR A 147 -35.34 -18.12 18.63
CA THR A 147 -36.75 -18.45 18.40
C THR A 147 -37.61 -17.98 19.58
N PRO A 148 -38.71 -17.25 19.34
CA PRO A 148 -39.65 -16.89 20.39
C PRO A 148 -40.41 -18.12 20.90
N VAL A 149 -40.78 -18.11 22.17
CA VAL A 149 -41.56 -19.19 22.82
C VAL A 149 -43.06 -18.96 22.76
N ALA A 150 -43.50 -17.71 22.54
CA ALA A 150 -44.90 -17.38 22.31
C ALA A 150 -45.02 -16.29 21.24
N ILE A 151 -46.10 -16.36 20.48
CA ILE A 151 -46.42 -15.43 19.40
C ILE A 151 -47.91 -15.10 19.51
N ALA A 152 -48.24 -13.81 19.54
CA ALA A 152 -49.61 -13.33 19.63
C ALA A 152 -49.82 -12.14 18.70
N ALA A 153 -50.80 -12.22 17.80
CA ALA A 153 -51.20 -11.10 16.96
C ALA A 153 -52.49 -10.45 17.46
N SER A 154 -52.66 -9.16 17.14
CA SER A 154 -53.91 -8.44 17.40
C SER A 154 -55.07 -8.94 16.54
N ALA A 155 -54.77 -9.50 15.37
CA ALA A 155 -55.72 -10.11 14.46
C ALA A 155 -55.01 -11.03 13.47
N GLU A 156 -55.73 -12.04 12.96
CA GLU A 156 -55.21 -13.01 12.00
C GLU A 156 -56.27 -13.30 10.93
N ILE A 157 -55.82 -13.46 9.68
CA ILE A 157 -56.64 -13.95 8.58
C ILE A 157 -56.69 -15.49 8.62
N PRO A 158 -57.84 -16.13 8.37
CA PRO A 158 -57.94 -17.59 8.31
C PRO A 158 -56.86 -18.21 7.41
N ARG A 159 -56.19 -19.26 7.93
CA ARG A 159 -55.06 -19.97 7.29
C ARG A 159 -53.74 -19.17 7.19
N HIS A 160 -53.69 -17.95 7.71
CA HIS A 160 -52.49 -17.11 7.76
C HIS A 160 -52.19 -16.63 9.20
N PRO A 161 -52.00 -17.55 10.16
CA PRO A 161 -51.76 -17.20 11.56
C PRO A 161 -50.41 -16.53 11.78
N ALA A 162 -50.25 -15.84 12.91
CA ALA A 162 -49.01 -15.17 13.29
C ALA A 162 -47.82 -16.13 13.37
N LYS A 163 -48.06 -17.39 13.74
CA LYS A 163 -47.01 -18.42 13.84
C LYS A 163 -46.24 -18.63 12.53
N ASN A 164 -46.84 -18.35 11.39
CA ASN A 164 -46.19 -18.47 10.09
C ASN A 164 -45.00 -17.52 9.92
N THR A 165 -44.82 -16.50 10.76
CA THR A 165 -43.66 -15.58 10.67
C THR A 165 -42.36 -16.15 11.25
N THR A 166 -42.38 -17.36 11.79
CA THR A 166 -41.21 -17.97 12.45
C THR A 166 -41.06 -19.45 12.10
N ASP A 167 -41.73 -19.91 11.05
CA ASP A 167 -41.73 -21.31 10.66
C ASP A 167 -40.56 -21.68 9.74
N GLY A 168 -39.72 -20.69 9.40
CA GLY A 168 -38.57 -20.84 8.49
C GLY A 168 -38.98 -20.98 7.02
N LEU A 169 -40.27 -20.87 6.70
CA LEU A 169 -40.81 -21.00 5.35
C LEU A 169 -41.22 -19.64 4.81
N SER A 170 -40.39 -19.09 3.94
CA SER A 170 -40.63 -17.78 3.31
C SER A 170 -41.76 -17.76 2.26
N ASN A 171 -42.63 -18.77 2.21
CA ASN A 171 -43.82 -18.84 1.36
C ASN A 171 -45.12 -19.05 2.16
N ARG A 172 -45.00 -19.08 3.49
CA ARG A 172 -46.10 -18.91 4.45
C ARG A 172 -45.96 -17.53 5.07
N TYR A 173 -47.06 -17.01 5.56
CA TYR A 173 -47.10 -15.65 6.07
C TYR A 173 -48.22 -15.47 7.09
N TRP A 174 -48.05 -14.47 7.96
CA TRP A 174 -49.12 -13.91 8.78
C TRP A 174 -49.93 -12.92 7.96
N GLY A 175 -51.25 -13.12 7.94
CA GLY A 175 -52.20 -12.23 7.31
C GLY A 175 -52.81 -11.29 8.34
N ALA A 176 -52.58 -9.99 8.17
CA ALA A 176 -53.13 -8.92 8.97
C ALA A 176 -54.28 -8.22 8.22
N PRO A 177 -55.46 -8.03 8.82
CA PRO A 177 -56.63 -7.49 8.11
C PRO A 177 -56.49 -6.04 7.66
N GLY A 178 -55.56 -5.27 8.24
CA GLY A 178 -55.37 -3.87 7.90
C GLY A 178 -54.23 -3.20 8.66
N PRO A 179 -54.02 -1.89 8.45
CA PRO A 179 -53.00 -1.12 9.16
C PRO A 179 -53.24 -1.11 10.67
N LYS A 180 -52.17 -0.89 11.44
CA LYS A 180 -52.11 -0.97 12.91
C LYS A 180 -52.30 -2.37 13.48
N ALA A 181 -52.45 -3.40 12.65
CA ALA A 181 -52.33 -4.78 13.10
C ALA A 181 -50.92 -5.00 13.67
N SER A 182 -50.83 -5.74 14.76
CA SER A 182 -49.56 -6.00 15.44
C SER A 182 -49.35 -7.48 15.72
N VAL A 183 -48.09 -7.88 15.79
CA VAL A 183 -47.65 -9.21 16.21
C VAL A 183 -46.59 -9.06 17.29
N THR A 184 -46.73 -9.82 18.37
CA THR A 184 -45.86 -9.80 19.54
C THR A 184 -45.18 -11.15 19.69
N TYR A 185 -43.87 -11.09 19.90
CA TYR A 185 -42.98 -12.23 20.10
C TYR A 185 -42.45 -12.17 21.52
N THR A 186 -42.52 -13.29 22.24
CA THR A 186 -42.05 -13.41 23.62
C THR A 186 -40.93 -14.43 23.70
N PHE A 187 -39.86 -14.10 24.42
CA PHE A 187 -38.67 -14.93 24.56
C PHE A 187 -38.56 -15.48 25.98
N SER A 188 -38.13 -16.75 26.10
CA SER A 188 -38.00 -17.42 27.40
C SER A 188 -36.93 -16.75 28.25
N LYS A 189 -35.76 -16.54 27.67
CA LYS A 189 -34.61 -15.90 28.29
C LYS A 189 -34.39 -14.52 27.67
N PRO A 190 -34.06 -13.51 28.49
CA PRO A 190 -33.64 -12.20 27.98
C PRO A 190 -32.36 -12.39 27.15
N PHE A 191 -32.23 -11.64 26.07
CA PHE A 191 -31.06 -11.72 25.20
C PHE A 191 -30.76 -10.36 24.56
N ARG A 192 -29.54 -10.23 24.03
CA ARG A 192 -29.15 -9.04 23.27
C ARG A 192 -29.59 -9.16 21.82
N LEU A 193 -30.63 -8.42 21.46
CA LEU A 193 -31.13 -8.32 20.08
C LEU A 193 -30.20 -7.41 19.27
N VAL A 194 -29.43 -7.99 18.37
CA VAL A 194 -28.50 -7.24 17.50
C VAL A 194 -29.15 -6.88 16.18
N ASP A 195 -29.80 -7.85 15.54
CA ASP A 195 -30.43 -7.71 14.24
C ASP A 195 -31.80 -8.37 14.22
N LEU A 196 -32.70 -7.74 13.48
CA LEU A 196 -34.02 -8.26 13.12
C LEU A 196 -34.08 -8.40 11.59
N LEU A 197 -34.30 -9.60 11.08
CA LEU A 197 -34.44 -9.86 9.65
C LEU A 197 -35.93 -10.02 9.32
N ILE A 198 -36.43 -9.22 8.39
CA ILE A 198 -37.85 -9.21 8.03
C ILE A 198 -38.04 -9.51 6.56
N THR A 199 -38.95 -10.45 6.27
CA THR A 199 -39.47 -10.69 4.92
C THR A 199 -40.87 -10.09 4.83
N ASN A 200 -40.96 -8.91 4.22
CA ASN A 200 -42.23 -8.20 4.02
C ASN A 200 -43.06 -8.85 2.89
N GLY A 201 -44.37 -8.78 2.98
CA GLY A 201 -45.28 -9.39 2.02
C GLY A 201 -45.45 -10.90 2.22
N ALA A 202 -46.04 -11.56 1.21
CA ALA A 202 -46.43 -12.97 1.30
C ALA A 202 -45.29 -13.96 0.98
N SER A 203 -44.19 -13.48 0.38
CA SER A 203 -43.04 -14.32 0.03
C SER A 203 -41.80 -13.48 -0.23
N LYS A 204 -40.62 -14.10 -0.07
CA LYS A 204 -39.34 -13.53 -0.55
C LYS A 204 -39.17 -13.61 -2.08
N SER A 205 -39.94 -14.46 -2.76
CA SER A 205 -39.88 -14.60 -4.22
C SER A 205 -40.70 -13.51 -4.91
N PRO A 206 -40.26 -12.99 -6.07
CA PRO A 206 -41.00 -11.94 -6.79
C PRO A 206 -42.46 -12.31 -7.09
N GLU A 207 -42.73 -13.56 -7.46
CA GLU A 207 -44.06 -14.06 -7.88
C GLU A 207 -45.04 -14.13 -6.71
N GLY A 208 -44.53 -14.38 -5.49
CA GLY A 208 -45.34 -14.43 -4.28
C GLY A 208 -45.46 -13.06 -3.59
N TYR A 209 -44.40 -12.27 -3.62
CA TYR A 209 -44.30 -10.96 -2.97
C TYR A 209 -45.42 -10.00 -3.38
N ALA A 210 -45.78 -9.98 -4.67
CA ALA A 210 -46.78 -9.07 -5.21
C ALA A 210 -48.24 -9.47 -4.94
N ARG A 211 -48.51 -10.70 -4.47
CA ARG A 211 -49.87 -11.27 -4.36
C ARG A 211 -50.72 -10.60 -3.29
N GLU A 212 -50.12 -10.32 -2.13
CA GLU A 212 -50.81 -9.70 -0.99
C GLU A 212 -50.35 -8.26 -0.76
N ALA A 213 -51.07 -7.54 0.08
CA ALA A 213 -50.69 -6.19 0.48
C ALA A 213 -49.47 -6.23 1.41
N ARG A 214 -48.77 -5.11 1.49
CA ARG A 214 -47.47 -5.01 2.19
C ARG A 214 -47.43 -3.75 3.03
N ALA A 215 -46.68 -3.78 4.13
CA ALA A 215 -46.46 -2.61 4.95
C ALA A 215 -45.22 -1.85 4.44
N LEU A 216 -45.31 -0.53 4.26
CA LEU A 216 -44.14 0.29 3.92
C LEU A 216 -43.48 0.89 5.16
N GLN A 217 -44.16 0.86 6.29
CA GLN A 217 -43.64 1.28 7.58
C GLN A 217 -44.08 0.29 8.66
N MET A 218 -43.30 0.19 9.72
CA MET A 218 -43.72 -0.51 10.93
C MET A 218 -43.09 0.15 12.16
N ASP A 219 -43.77 0.04 13.29
CA ASP A 219 -43.17 0.36 14.58
C ASP A 219 -42.61 -0.92 15.21
N LEU A 220 -41.32 -0.87 15.56
CA LEU A 220 -40.62 -1.89 16.33
C LEU A 220 -40.59 -1.44 17.79
N GLU A 221 -41.38 -2.11 18.62
CA GLU A 221 -41.43 -1.91 20.07
C GLU A 221 -40.72 -3.08 20.76
N VAL A 222 -39.67 -2.79 21.52
CA VAL A 222 -38.89 -3.77 22.25
C VAL A 222 -39.06 -3.50 23.74
N THR A 223 -39.47 -4.51 24.50
CA THR A 223 -39.54 -4.42 25.98
C THR A 223 -38.42 -5.26 26.59
N THR A 224 -37.61 -4.65 27.45
CA THR A 224 -36.52 -5.30 28.16
C THR A 224 -37.03 -6.04 29.40
N GLN A 225 -36.16 -6.83 30.04
CA GLN A 225 -36.46 -7.53 31.29
C GLN A 225 -36.91 -6.58 32.40
N ASP A 226 -36.37 -5.37 32.43
CA ASP A 226 -36.64 -4.37 33.46
C ASP A 226 -37.91 -3.56 33.17
N GLY A 227 -38.59 -3.85 32.05
CA GLY A 227 -39.82 -3.19 31.61
C GLY A 227 -39.58 -1.91 30.81
N GLU A 228 -38.33 -1.54 30.54
CA GLU A 228 -38.00 -0.43 29.64
C GLU A 228 -38.50 -0.73 28.23
N LYS A 229 -39.11 0.28 27.59
CA LYS A 229 -39.63 0.17 26.23
C LYS A 229 -38.82 1.03 25.28
N HIS A 230 -38.29 0.41 24.24
CA HIS A 230 -37.66 1.09 23.12
C HIS A 230 -38.59 1.02 21.91
N THR A 231 -38.91 2.17 21.34
CA THR A 231 -39.71 2.24 20.12
C THR A 231 -38.87 2.81 18.98
N LYS A 232 -38.89 2.14 17.84
CA LYS A 232 -38.21 2.57 16.61
C LYS A 232 -39.15 2.41 15.43
N GLN A 233 -39.40 3.50 14.71
CA GLN A 233 -40.08 3.41 13.42
C GLN A 233 -39.11 2.88 12.37
N VAL A 234 -39.56 1.94 11.55
CA VAL A 234 -38.79 1.29 10.50
C VAL A 234 -39.52 1.46 9.17
N THR A 235 -38.80 1.99 8.18
CA THR A 235 -39.25 2.00 6.78
C THR A 235 -38.88 0.68 6.13
N LEU A 236 -39.86 0.01 5.54
CA LEU A 236 -39.68 -1.27 4.84
C LEU A 236 -39.55 -1.02 3.34
N SER A 237 -38.57 -1.66 2.69
CA SER A 237 -38.43 -1.60 1.23
C SER A 237 -39.62 -2.27 0.54
N ASP A 238 -40.16 -1.64 -0.51
CA ASP A 238 -41.16 -2.29 -1.38
C ASP A 238 -40.49 -3.15 -2.45
N LYS A 239 -39.64 -4.10 -2.03
CA LYS A 239 -38.96 -5.06 -2.90
C LYS A 239 -39.01 -6.47 -2.32
N PRO A 240 -39.08 -7.50 -3.17
CA PRO A 240 -38.99 -8.88 -2.72
C PRO A 240 -37.64 -9.15 -2.05
N GLY A 241 -37.68 -9.97 -1.00
CA GLY A 241 -36.50 -10.37 -0.24
C GLY A 241 -36.62 -10.05 1.25
N SER A 242 -35.58 -10.43 1.98
CA SER A 242 -35.45 -10.14 3.40
C SER A 242 -34.61 -8.88 3.61
N GLN A 243 -34.94 -8.10 4.63
CA GLN A 243 -34.22 -6.88 4.98
C GLN A 243 -33.81 -6.90 6.46
N THR A 244 -32.57 -6.49 6.73
CA THR A 244 -32.00 -6.48 8.08
C THR A 244 -32.18 -5.12 8.73
N ILE A 245 -32.64 -5.12 9.99
CA ILE A 245 -32.87 -3.94 10.80
C ILE A 245 -31.94 -4.01 12.02
N PRO A 246 -30.87 -3.20 12.06
CA PRO A 246 -30.00 -3.12 13.21
C PRO A 246 -30.76 -2.56 14.41
N THR A 247 -30.66 -3.23 15.55
CA THR A 247 -31.35 -2.86 16.79
C THR A 247 -30.36 -2.54 17.91
N GLY A 248 -29.54 -3.51 18.32
CA GLY A 248 -28.50 -3.32 19.34
C GLY A 248 -29.04 -3.12 20.76
N ILE A 249 -30.14 -3.78 21.14
CA ILE A 249 -30.81 -3.63 22.44
C ILE A 249 -30.51 -4.84 23.32
N SER A 250 -30.14 -4.62 24.58
CA SER A 250 -29.86 -5.68 25.57
C SER A 250 -31.12 -6.13 26.31
N ASP A 251 -31.04 -7.32 26.91
CA ASP A 251 -32.04 -7.85 27.85
C ASP A 251 -33.48 -7.89 27.31
N VAL A 252 -33.65 -8.14 26.01
CA VAL A 252 -34.94 -8.16 25.33
C VAL A 252 -35.79 -9.35 25.79
N LYS A 253 -37.02 -9.07 26.24
CA LYS A 253 -38.03 -10.07 26.62
C LYS A 253 -39.17 -10.18 25.63
N THR A 254 -39.60 -9.06 25.07
CA THR A 254 -40.65 -9.03 24.05
C THR A 254 -40.30 -8.09 22.92
N VAL A 255 -40.77 -8.46 21.72
CA VAL A 255 -40.71 -7.62 20.52
C VAL A 255 -42.12 -7.56 19.95
N ARG A 256 -42.66 -6.35 19.77
CA ARG A 256 -43.93 -6.10 19.10
C ARG A 256 -43.66 -5.33 17.81
N LEU A 257 -44.22 -5.83 16.71
CA LEU A 257 -44.21 -5.16 15.41
C LEU A 257 -45.62 -4.66 15.13
N VAL A 258 -45.76 -3.39 14.76
CA VAL A 258 -47.04 -2.79 14.37
C VAL A 258 -46.94 -2.35 12.92
N LEU A 259 -47.81 -2.85 12.04
CA LEU A 259 -47.73 -2.58 10.60
C LEU A 259 -48.42 -1.26 10.23
N HIS A 260 -47.76 -0.43 9.44
CA HIS A 260 -48.25 0.87 8.99
C HIS A 260 -48.10 1.04 7.47
N SER A 261 -48.71 2.11 6.95
CA SER A 261 -48.55 2.56 5.57
C SER A 261 -48.71 1.44 4.54
N PRO A 262 -49.91 0.82 4.45
CA PRO A 262 -50.15 -0.32 3.59
C PRO A 262 -50.07 0.08 2.11
N THR A 263 -49.48 -0.78 1.29
CA THR A 263 -49.50 -0.70 -0.18
C THR A 263 -50.17 -1.93 -0.78
N GLY A 264 -50.96 -1.74 -1.84
CA GLY A 264 -51.69 -2.83 -2.51
C GLY A 264 -52.85 -3.42 -1.69
N LEU A 265 -53.29 -2.76 -0.62
CA LEU A 265 -54.43 -3.20 0.17
C LEU A 265 -55.74 -2.86 -0.54
N THR A 266 -56.39 -3.88 -1.10
CA THR A 266 -57.66 -3.77 -1.83
C THR A 266 -58.64 -4.85 -1.35
N LYS A 267 -59.89 -4.82 -1.84
CA LYS A 267 -60.89 -5.83 -1.52
C LYS A 267 -60.37 -7.23 -1.86
N GLY A 268 -60.36 -8.13 -0.89
CA GLY A 268 -59.89 -9.52 -1.03
C GLY A 268 -58.39 -9.72 -0.79
N ARG A 269 -57.63 -8.67 -0.47
CA ARG A 269 -56.23 -8.74 -0.07
C ARG A 269 -56.07 -8.28 1.38
N HIS A 270 -55.00 -8.73 2.01
CA HIS A 270 -54.62 -8.37 3.38
C HIS A 270 -53.13 -8.05 3.45
N LEU A 271 -52.69 -7.40 4.54
CA LEU A 271 -51.28 -7.21 4.80
C LEU A 271 -50.63 -8.56 5.07
N ALA A 272 -49.50 -8.83 4.43
CA ALA A 272 -48.75 -10.05 4.63
C ALA A 272 -47.35 -9.77 5.20
N LEU A 273 -46.95 -10.59 6.16
CA LEU A 273 -45.60 -10.64 6.72
C LEU A 273 -45.14 -12.09 6.69
N ALA A 274 -44.15 -12.41 5.86
CA ALA A 274 -43.75 -13.79 5.61
C ALA A 274 -42.89 -14.36 6.74
N GLU A 275 -41.85 -13.66 7.15
CA GLU A 275 -40.89 -14.18 8.13
C GLU A 275 -40.29 -13.03 8.95
N VAL A 276 -40.01 -13.31 10.22
CA VAL A 276 -39.33 -12.45 11.18
C VAL A 276 -38.32 -13.30 11.96
N GLU A 277 -37.03 -13.04 11.75
CA GLU A 277 -35.94 -13.72 12.44
C GLU A 277 -35.20 -12.76 13.37
N PHE A 278 -34.89 -13.23 14.58
CA PHE A 278 -34.21 -12.46 15.62
C PHE A 278 -32.81 -13.00 15.82
N PHE A 279 -31.82 -12.11 15.90
CA PHE A 279 -30.43 -12.52 16.06
C PHE A 279 -29.79 -11.93 17.31
N GLN A 280 -28.92 -12.73 17.92
CA GLN A 280 -28.00 -12.32 18.97
C GLN A 280 -26.54 -12.56 18.54
N ARG A 281 -25.58 -11.85 19.13
CA ARG A 281 -24.17 -12.21 18.98
C ARG A 281 -23.82 -13.45 19.81
N SER A 282 -22.95 -14.28 19.27
CA SER A 282 -22.42 -15.49 19.91
C SER A 282 -21.18 -15.23 20.72
#